data_AF-A0A367KLW1-F1
#
_entry.id   AF-A0A367KLW1-F1
#
_cell.length_a   1.000
_cell.length_b   1.000
_cell.length_c   1.000
_cell.angle_alpha   90.00
_cell.angle_beta   90.00
_cell.angle_gamma   90.00
#
_symmetry.space_group_name_H-M   'P 1'
#
loop_
_entity.id
_entity.type
_entity.pdbx_description
1 polymer ?
#
loop_
_entity_poly.entity_id
_entity_poly.type
_entity_poly.pdbx_seq_one_letter_code
_entity_poly.pdbx_strand_id
1 'polypeptide(L)'
;MELSATTKLPKRQETLGPTSPIHDWEVERATILSERKESKEKAERLEKELEKECRTYEKNTASLLKEVKLKEAFMEKKLKDVEEQLMSQMLELQHSLDNEKLARHEEITSLKAQHEQILEAQDKKYLRRLTSLQERLNAKDEAYAELLEKLPEYVPETIESLKVAKTKQDTDADSMRESNFNSNHSGTHQQPLEPSQLQAYKVQIEQLETSCAEAQKQSQILKKRLDQITATHDAHVKELTEKFMSEAQHSELTNRAQLQNLQSEHADMLRELTAQHETEKEVWQISQHAVIDELRRQLESEKQEALRLLNKEWKNKSQDLQASMSKDAKEIQAHWESKLEENKAQLMQQIRRLQGEIEVVKDRLGKEIVRRKQNQVELAIALEKTNTLERGYSKLEHQLKRALKEKVVLEKERREKSTQYRKAHSLAIDLLVSLSPHMHTEMHTDLADVLQLITRQIAIMSSCYPTRQTSLFELDYIPACEF
;
A
#
# COMPACT_ATOMS: atom_id res chain seq x y z
N MET A 1 -20.00 -38.38 2.37
CA MET A 1 -20.93 -39.52 2.28
C MET A 1 -20.41 -40.41 1.17
N GLU A 2 -19.60 -41.40 1.54
CA GLU A 2 -18.98 -42.34 0.61
C GLU A 2 -19.94 -43.51 0.40
N LEU A 3 -20.39 -43.70 -0.84
CA LEU A 3 -21.12 -44.89 -1.27
C LEU A 3 -20.09 -45.92 -1.75
N SER A 4 -19.65 -46.78 -0.84
CA SER A 4 -18.87 -47.98 -1.15
C SER A 4 -19.79 -49.03 -1.79
N ALA A 5 -19.90 -49.02 -3.11
CA ALA A 5 -20.53 -50.09 -3.86
C ALA A 5 -19.56 -51.29 -3.93
N THR A 6 -19.75 -52.26 -3.05
CA THR A 6 -19.08 -53.57 -3.14
C THR A 6 -19.74 -54.38 -4.26
N THR A 7 -19.14 -54.38 -5.45
CA THR A 7 -19.49 -55.29 -6.55
C THR A 7 -19.03 -56.70 -6.17
N LYS A 8 -19.97 -57.55 -5.74
CA LYS A 8 -19.74 -58.98 -5.55
C LYS A 8 -19.63 -59.63 -6.93
N LEU A 9 -18.43 -60.07 -7.30
CA LEU A 9 -18.22 -61.01 -8.40
C LEU A 9 -19.00 -62.32 -8.13
N PRO A 10 -19.73 -62.87 -9.11
CA PRO A 10 -20.45 -64.12 -8.93
C PRO A 10 -19.45 -65.28 -8.86
N LYS A 11 -19.62 -66.13 -7.84
CA LYS A 11 -18.87 -67.38 -7.64
C LYS A 11 -19.05 -68.30 -8.86
N ARG A 12 -17.95 -68.62 -9.54
CA ARG A 12 -17.89 -69.72 -10.51
C ARG A 12 -18.21 -71.03 -9.78
N GLN A 13 -19.29 -71.68 -10.21
CA GLN A 13 -19.61 -73.06 -9.87
C GLN A 13 -19.14 -73.91 -11.04
N GLU A 14 -18.05 -74.65 -10.85
CA GLU A 14 -17.51 -75.58 -11.85
C GLU A 14 -18.44 -76.78 -11.96
N THR A 15 -19.25 -76.83 -13.02
CA THR A 15 -19.91 -78.06 -13.47
C THR A 15 -19.66 -78.26 -14.96
N LEU A 16 -19.15 -79.45 -15.26
CA LEU A 16 -18.64 -79.97 -16.53
C LEU A 16 -19.67 -79.94 -17.68
N GLY A 17 -19.20 -79.57 -18.87
CA GLY A 17 -19.88 -79.71 -20.18
C GLY A 17 -19.18 -78.86 -21.25
N PRO A 18 -19.20 -79.24 -22.55
CA PRO A 18 -18.46 -78.53 -23.59
C PRO A 18 -19.00 -77.11 -23.70
N THR A 19 -18.21 -76.14 -23.24
CA THR A 19 -18.52 -74.71 -23.28
C THR A 19 -18.67 -74.29 -24.73
N SER A 20 -19.92 -74.12 -25.15
CA SER A 20 -20.23 -73.54 -26.45
C SER A 20 -19.62 -72.12 -26.49
N PRO A 21 -18.93 -71.74 -27.59
CA PRO A 21 -18.49 -70.36 -27.82
C PRO A 21 -19.62 -69.33 -27.63
N ILE A 22 -20.87 -69.81 -27.67
CA ILE A 22 -22.08 -69.03 -27.49
C ILE A 22 -22.20 -68.41 -26.08
N HIS A 23 -21.70 -69.05 -25.03
CA HIS A 23 -21.88 -68.53 -23.67
C HIS A 23 -20.79 -67.52 -23.28
N ASP A 24 -19.58 -67.66 -23.84
CA ASP A 24 -18.48 -66.73 -23.58
C ASP A 24 -18.73 -65.35 -24.22
N TRP A 25 -19.30 -65.28 -25.43
CA TRP A 25 -19.65 -63.98 -26.04
C TRP A 25 -20.80 -63.28 -25.31
N GLU A 26 -21.72 -64.01 -24.67
CA GLU A 26 -22.81 -63.43 -23.87
C GLU A 26 -22.26 -62.78 -22.60
N VAL A 27 -21.31 -63.44 -21.93
CA VAL A 27 -20.63 -62.91 -20.74
C VAL A 27 -19.74 -61.72 -21.10
N GLU A 28 -18.98 -61.81 -22.19
CA GLU A 28 -18.15 -60.71 -22.67
C GLU A 28 -19.01 -59.50 -23.07
N ARG A 29 -20.12 -59.73 -23.79
CA ARG A 29 -21.11 -58.68 -24.12
C ARG A 29 -21.74 -58.06 -22.88
N ALA A 30 -22.07 -58.85 -21.86
CA ALA A 30 -22.60 -58.34 -20.58
C ALA A 30 -21.56 -57.50 -19.82
N THR A 31 -20.30 -57.92 -19.86
CA THR A 31 -19.18 -57.21 -19.23
C THR A 31 -18.95 -55.87 -19.94
N ILE A 32 -18.86 -55.86 -21.27
CA ILE A 32 -18.73 -54.63 -22.08
C ILE A 32 -19.91 -53.68 -21.85
N LEU A 33 -21.13 -54.18 -21.74
CA LEU A 33 -22.30 -53.35 -21.42
C LEU A 33 -22.25 -52.77 -20.00
N SER A 34 -21.77 -53.54 -19.03
CA SER A 34 -21.55 -53.07 -17.66
C SER A 34 -20.47 -52.01 -17.61
N GLU A 35 -19.32 -52.22 -18.26
CA GLU A 35 -18.22 -51.26 -18.35
C GLU A 35 -18.65 -49.98 -19.07
N ARG A 36 -19.43 -50.08 -20.16
CA ARG A 36 -20.01 -48.90 -20.83
C ARG A 36 -20.96 -48.14 -19.92
N LYS A 37 -21.78 -48.85 -19.13
CA LYS A 37 -22.68 -48.22 -18.15
C LYS A 37 -21.90 -47.52 -17.05
N GLU A 38 -20.89 -48.17 -16.47
CA GLU A 38 -20.01 -47.59 -15.46
C GLU A 38 -19.23 -46.39 -16.01
N SER A 39 -18.72 -46.48 -17.24
CA SER A 39 -18.06 -45.36 -17.93
C SER A 39 -19.02 -44.19 -18.15
N LYS A 40 -20.27 -44.45 -18.53
CA LYS A 40 -21.30 -43.42 -18.68
C LYS A 40 -21.63 -42.77 -17.34
N GLU A 41 -21.82 -43.55 -16.28
CA GLU A 41 -22.06 -43.04 -14.93
C GLU A 41 -20.87 -42.24 -14.39
N LYS A 42 -19.64 -42.61 -14.75
CA LYS A 42 -18.43 -41.86 -14.41
C LYS A 42 -18.37 -40.55 -15.18
N ALA A 43 -18.70 -40.54 -16.47
CA ALA A 43 -18.80 -39.33 -17.28
C ALA A 43 -19.87 -38.37 -16.73
N GLU A 44 -21.07 -38.87 -16.40
CA GLU A 44 -22.14 -38.07 -15.80
C GLU A 44 -21.75 -37.50 -14.42
N ARG A 45 -20.94 -38.22 -13.64
CA ARG A 45 -20.42 -37.71 -12.35
C ARG A 45 -19.43 -36.56 -12.56
N LEU A 46 -18.48 -36.73 -13.49
CA LEU A 46 -17.52 -35.69 -13.83
C LEU A 46 -18.20 -34.45 -14.42
N GLU A 47 -19.22 -34.62 -15.26
CA GLU A 47 -19.99 -33.51 -15.83
C GLU A 47 -20.73 -32.72 -14.74
N LYS A 48 -21.35 -33.41 -13.77
CA LYS A 48 -21.98 -32.76 -12.61
C LYS A 48 -20.98 -32.06 -11.70
N GLU A 49 -19.76 -32.56 -11.59
CA GLU A 49 -18.69 -31.94 -10.81
C GLU A 49 -18.19 -30.67 -11.51
N LEU A 50 -17.92 -30.76 -12.81
CA LEU A 50 -17.54 -29.63 -13.65
C LEU A 50 -18.61 -28.54 -13.66
N GLU A 51 -19.89 -28.90 -13.73
CA GLU A 51 -20.99 -27.92 -13.66
C GLU A 51 -21.05 -27.22 -12.29
N LYS A 52 -20.76 -27.93 -11.20
CA LYS A 52 -20.65 -27.32 -9.86
C LYS A 52 -19.46 -26.37 -9.79
N GLU A 53 -18.29 -26.78 -10.30
CA GLU A 53 -17.09 -25.95 -10.35
C GLU A 53 -17.33 -24.67 -11.16
N CYS A 54 -17.92 -24.77 -12.35
CA CYS A 54 -18.31 -23.62 -13.17
C CYS A 54 -19.25 -22.67 -12.40
N ARG A 55 -20.30 -23.20 -11.74
CA ARG A 55 -21.21 -22.37 -10.92
C ARG A 55 -20.49 -21.71 -9.74
N THR A 56 -19.54 -22.39 -9.11
CA THR A 56 -18.75 -21.79 -8.02
C THR A 56 -17.80 -20.71 -8.53
N TYR A 57 -17.17 -20.93 -9.69
CA TYR A 57 -16.33 -19.95 -10.35
C TYR A 57 -17.12 -18.70 -10.75
N GLU A 58 -18.31 -18.86 -11.33
CA GLU A 58 -19.21 -17.75 -11.67
C GLU A 58 -19.65 -16.96 -10.43
N LYS A 59 -19.96 -17.65 -9.33
CA LYS A 59 -20.29 -16.98 -8.05
C LYS A 59 -19.11 -16.20 -7.48
N ASN A 60 -17.92 -16.80 -7.50
CA ASN A 60 -16.70 -16.17 -6.99
C ASN A 60 -16.30 -14.96 -7.83
N THR A 61 -16.34 -15.09 -9.17
CA THR A 61 -16.06 -13.98 -10.08
C THR A 61 -17.08 -12.85 -9.93
N ALA A 62 -18.38 -13.16 -9.80
CA ALA A 62 -19.40 -12.14 -9.54
C ALA A 62 -19.21 -11.44 -8.18
N SER A 63 -18.79 -12.18 -7.14
CA SER A 63 -18.48 -11.62 -5.81
C SER A 63 -17.28 -10.69 -5.86
N LEU A 64 -16.19 -11.12 -6.51
CA LEU A 64 -14.99 -10.30 -6.70
C LEU A 64 -15.30 -9.04 -7.51
N LEU A 65 -16.11 -9.15 -8.57
CA LEU A 65 -16.51 -8.00 -9.38
C LEU A 65 -17.34 -6.99 -8.58
N LYS A 66 -18.21 -7.46 -7.67
CA LYS A 66 -18.95 -6.58 -6.74
C LYS A 66 -18.01 -5.87 -5.77
N GLU A 67 -17.04 -6.59 -5.22
CA GLU A 67 -16.03 -6.01 -4.32
C GLU A 67 -15.19 -4.93 -5.02
N VAL A 68 -14.75 -5.21 -6.25
CA VAL A 68 -14.01 -4.23 -7.08
C VAL A 68 -14.86 -2.98 -7.32
N LYS A 69 -16.12 -3.13 -7.73
CA LYS A 69 -17.04 -2.00 -7.93
C LYS A 69 -17.26 -1.18 -6.66
N LEU A 70 -17.36 -1.83 -5.50
CA LEU A 70 -17.50 -1.13 -4.22
C LEU A 70 -16.22 -0.35 -3.86
N LYS A 71 -15.04 -0.92 -4.11
CA LYS A 71 -13.75 -0.23 -3.92
C LYS A 71 -13.59 0.94 -4.88
N GLU A 72 -13.94 0.77 -6.14
CA GLU A 72 -13.94 1.84 -7.15
C GLU A 72 -14.85 2.99 -6.72
N ALA A 73 -16.11 2.71 -6.35
CA ALA A 73 -17.04 3.73 -5.88
C ALA A 73 -16.56 4.45 -4.61
N PHE A 74 -15.93 3.71 -3.69
CA PHE A 74 -15.34 4.29 -2.48
C PHE A 74 -14.16 5.23 -2.79
N MET A 75 -13.27 4.81 -3.70
CA MET A 75 -12.14 5.63 -4.12
C MET A 75 -12.59 6.85 -4.93
N GLU A 76 -13.60 6.71 -5.78
CA GLU A 76 -14.20 7.84 -6.51
C GLU A 76 -14.83 8.85 -5.57
N LYS A 77 -15.53 8.39 -4.52
CA LYS A 77 -16.05 9.27 -3.48
C LYS A 77 -14.92 10.00 -2.76
N LYS A 78 -13.86 9.29 -2.35
CA LYS A 78 -12.71 9.92 -1.69
C LYS A 78 -12.01 10.96 -2.57
N LEU A 79 -11.90 10.69 -3.87
CA LEU A 79 -11.35 11.65 -4.82
C LEU A 79 -12.22 12.91 -4.89
N LYS A 80 -13.56 12.74 -5.01
CA LYS A 80 -14.50 13.87 -4.98
C LYS A 80 -14.42 14.67 -3.68
N ASP A 81 -14.38 14.00 -2.53
CA ASP A 81 -14.28 14.68 -1.22
C ASP A 81 -12.97 15.51 -1.14
N VAL A 82 -11.86 15.00 -1.67
CA VAL A 82 -10.57 15.71 -1.73
C VAL A 82 -10.59 16.87 -2.73
N GLU A 83 -11.19 16.68 -3.91
CA GLU A 83 -11.38 17.72 -4.91
C GLU A 83 -12.25 18.87 -4.37
N GLU A 84 -13.36 18.55 -3.70
CA GLU A 84 -14.23 19.53 -3.03
C GLU A 84 -13.48 20.28 -1.93
N GLN A 85 -12.73 19.58 -1.07
CA GLN A 85 -11.92 20.21 -0.02
C GLN A 85 -10.87 21.17 -0.60
N LEU A 86 -10.18 20.77 -1.67
CA LEU A 86 -9.16 21.60 -2.32
C LEU A 86 -9.79 22.83 -2.98
N MET A 87 -10.95 22.67 -3.63
CA MET A 87 -11.71 23.79 -4.19
C MET A 87 -12.17 24.76 -3.11
N SER A 88 -12.65 24.27 -1.97
CA SER A 88 -13.00 25.13 -0.82
C SER A 88 -11.80 25.91 -0.30
N GLN A 89 -10.64 25.26 -0.13
CA GLN A 89 -9.40 25.93 0.31
C GLN A 89 -8.93 26.99 -0.70
N MET A 90 -9.03 26.70 -2.01
CA MET A 90 -8.71 27.69 -3.05
C MET A 90 -9.62 28.91 -2.97
N LEU A 91 -10.93 28.71 -2.77
CA LEU A 91 -11.89 29.81 -2.63
C LEU A 91 -11.63 30.63 -1.36
N GLU A 92 -11.31 30.00 -0.24
CA GLU A 92 -10.94 30.68 1.01
C GLU A 92 -9.67 31.51 0.86
N LEU A 93 -8.62 30.95 0.24
CA LEU A 93 -7.37 31.67 -0.03
C LEU A 93 -7.59 32.84 -0.99
N GLN A 94 -8.41 32.65 -2.03
CA GLN A 94 -8.74 33.72 -2.96
C GLN A 94 -9.53 34.84 -2.26
N HIS A 95 -10.49 34.49 -1.41
CA HIS A 95 -11.22 35.47 -0.62
C HIS A 95 -10.31 36.23 0.36
N SER A 96 -9.40 35.53 1.04
CA SER A 96 -8.41 36.15 1.92
C SER A 96 -7.49 37.12 1.17
N LEU A 97 -7.01 36.72 -0.02
CA LEU A 97 -6.17 37.56 -0.87
C LEU A 97 -6.92 38.83 -1.32
N ASP A 98 -8.19 38.69 -1.71
CA ASP A 98 -8.99 39.83 -2.14
C ASP A 98 -9.29 40.78 -0.98
N ASN A 99 -9.54 40.26 0.23
CA ASN A 99 -9.68 41.06 1.44
C ASN A 99 -8.37 41.81 1.78
N GLU A 100 -7.20 41.15 1.67
CA GLU A 100 -5.91 41.81 1.86
C GLU A 100 -5.64 42.90 0.83
N LYS A 101 -5.99 42.66 -0.44
CA LYS A 101 -5.87 43.66 -1.50
C LYS A 101 -6.75 44.88 -1.22
N LEU A 102 -8.00 44.65 -0.78
CA LEU A 102 -8.91 45.72 -0.40
C LEU A 102 -8.36 46.51 0.79
N ALA A 103 -7.93 45.84 1.86
CA ALA A 103 -7.33 46.48 3.03
C ALA A 103 -6.09 47.32 2.66
N ARG A 104 -5.18 46.79 1.84
CA ARG A 104 -4.01 47.54 1.34
C ARG A 104 -4.43 48.73 0.46
N HIS A 105 -5.47 48.58 -0.35
CA HIS A 105 -5.99 49.66 -1.17
C HIS A 105 -6.60 50.79 -0.31
N GLU A 106 -7.34 50.42 0.74
CA GLU A 106 -7.88 51.35 1.73
C GLU A 106 -6.76 52.08 2.49
N GLU A 107 -5.69 51.37 2.88
CA GLU A 107 -4.52 51.98 3.52
C GLU A 107 -3.83 52.99 2.59
N ILE A 108 -3.60 52.62 1.32
CA ILE A 108 -3.00 53.52 0.33
C ILE A 108 -3.88 54.75 0.09
N THR A 109 -5.19 54.58 -0.01
CA THR A 109 -6.11 55.71 -0.22
C THR A 109 -6.17 56.63 1.01
N SER A 110 -6.17 56.07 2.22
CA SER A 110 -6.06 56.82 3.48
C SER A 110 -4.76 57.62 3.56
N LEU A 111 -3.61 56.99 3.28
CA LEU A 111 -2.32 57.67 3.28
C LEU A 111 -2.26 58.79 2.24
N LYS A 112 -2.78 58.56 1.03
CA LYS A 112 -2.88 59.60 0.00
C LYS A 112 -3.71 60.80 0.48
N ALA A 113 -4.86 60.55 1.09
CA ALA A 113 -5.71 61.60 1.64
C ALA A 113 -5.00 62.38 2.76
N GLN A 114 -4.25 61.70 3.64
CA GLN A 114 -3.44 62.36 4.68
C GLN A 114 -2.34 63.24 4.08
N HIS A 115 -1.61 62.73 3.08
CA HIS A 115 -0.58 63.50 2.38
C HIS A 115 -1.14 64.74 1.67
N GLU A 116 -2.29 64.60 1.02
CA GLU A 116 -2.98 65.71 0.35
C GLU A 116 -3.43 66.76 1.36
N GLN A 117 -3.97 66.35 2.51
CA GLN A 117 -4.34 67.27 3.59
C GLN A 117 -3.12 68.02 4.15
N ILE A 118 -1.96 67.36 4.28
CA ILE A 118 -0.71 68.00 4.72
C ILE A 118 -0.24 69.03 3.68
N LEU A 119 -0.29 68.68 2.39
CA LEU A 119 0.06 69.58 1.30
C LEU A 119 -0.84 70.82 1.29
N GLU A 120 -2.16 70.65 1.37
CA GLU A 120 -3.09 71.77 1.46
C GLU A 120 -2.81 72.68 2.67
N ALA A 121 -2.46 72.08 3.82
CA ALA A 121 -2.14 72.84 5.01
C ALA A 121 -0.84 73.65 4.84
N GLN A 122 0.16 73.10 4.14
CA GLN A 122 1.37 73.83 3.77
C GLN A 122 1.07 74.94 2.78
N ASP A 123 0.29 74.69 1.73
CA ASP A 123 -0.11 75.71 0.76
C ASP A 123 -0.87 76.85 1.43
N LYS A 124 -1.79 76.55 2.35
CA LYS A 124 -2.47 77.56 3.16
C LYS A 124 -1.51 78.35 4.06
N LYS A 125 -0.40 77.77 4.53
CA LYS A 125 0.64 78.48 5.28
C LYS A 125 1.48 79.38 4.37
N TYR A 126 1.87 78.88 3.20
CA TYR A 126 2.59 79.66 2.19
C TYR A 126 1.75 80.84 1.71
N LEU A 127 0.48 80.61 1.39
CA LEU A 127 -0.45 81.65 0.98
C LEU A 127 -0.55 82.75 2.05
N ARG A 128 -0.75 82.39 3.32
CA ARG A 128 -0.78 83.33 4.46
C ARG A 128 0.52 84.13 4.60
N ARG A 129 1.67 83.48 4.43
CA ARG A 129 2.99 84.16 4.47
C ARG A 129 3.12 85.15 3.32
N LEU A 130 2.65 84.78 2.14
CA LEU A 130 2.66 85.61 0.94
C LEU A 130 1.71 86.81 1.09
N THR A 131 0.52 86.61 1.65
CA THR A 131 -0.41 87.72 1.98
C THR A 131 0.21 88.66 3.01
N SER A 132 0.80 88.13 4.08
CA SER A 132 1.50 88.95 5.10
C SER A 132 2.69 89.73 4.53
N LEU A 133 3.40 89.19 3.53
CA LEU A 133 4.46 89.92 2.82
C LEU A 133 3.86 91.01 1.93
N GLN A 134 2.78 90.71 1.20
CA GLN A 134 2.05 91.67 0.38
C GLN A 134 1.51 92.84 1.23
N GLU A 135 0.90 92.55 2.38
CA GLU A 135 0.40 93.56 3.31
C GLU A 135 1.53 94.45 3.84
N ARG A 136 2.68 93.86 4.18
CA ARG A 136 3.87 94.63 4.60
C ARG A 136 4.44 95.47 3.47
N LEU A 137 4.42 94.97 2.24
CA LEU A 137 4.86 95.72 1.06
C LEU A 137 3.92 96.91 0.83
N ASN A 138 2.61 96.68 0.81
CA ASN A 138 1.60 97.73 0.68
C ASN A 138 1.73 98.79 1.79
N ALA A 139 1.92 98.38 3.05
CA ALA A 139 2.13 99.32 4.16
C ALA A 139 3.43 100.12 4.01
N LYS A 140 4.48 99.53 3.41
CA LYS A 140 5.70 100.26 3.07
C LYS A 140 5.46 101.22 1.91
N ASP A 141 4.74 100.81 0.88
CA ASP A 141 4.37 101.66 -0.26
C ASP A 141 3.49 102.83 0.17
N GLU A 142 2.54 102.62 1.08
CA GLU A 142 1.75 103.68 1.73
C GLU A 142 2.65 104.62 2.55
N ALA A 143 3.59 104.09 3.34
CA ALA A 143 4.54 104.92 4.08
C ALA A 143 5.49 105.69 3.15
N TYR A 144 5.87 105.13 1.99
CA TYR A 144 6.63 105.82 0.96
C TYR A 144 5.79 106.91 0.29
N ALA A 145 4.52 106.65 0.00
CA ALA A 145 3.59 107.64 -0.54
C ALA A 145 3.36 108.79 0.45
N GLU A 146 3.18 108.50 1.74
CA GLU A 146 3.12 109.51 2.80
C GLU A 146 4.42 110.29 2.94
N LEU A 147 5.59 109.65 2.78
CA LEU A 147 6.89 110.33 2.77
C LEU A 147 7.05 111.22 1.55
N LEU A 148 6.55 110.82 0.39
CA LEU A 148 6.50 111.63 -0.82
C LEU A 148 5.54 112.83 -0.67
N GLU A 149 4.44 112.66 0.05
CA GLU A 149 3.48 113.74 0.35
C GLU A 149 3.97 114.69 1.47
N LYS A 150 4.72 114.16 2.46
CA LYS A 150 5.37 114.92 3.54
C LYS A 150 6.71 115.50 3.14
N LEU A 151 7.29 115.09 2.00
CA LEU A 151 8.33 115.86 1.36
C LEU A 151 7.67 117.20 1.03
N PRO A 152 8.13 118.33 1.61
CA PRO A 152 7.73 119.60 1.06
C PRO A 152 8.04 119.55 -0.42
N GLU A 153 7.14 120.11 -1.21
CA GLU A 153 7.42 120.68 -2.51
C GLU A 153 8.61 121.64 -2.35
N TYR A 154 9.82 121.09 -2.21
CA TYR A 154 11.04 121.77 -2.52
C TYR A 154 11.18 121.63 -4.02
N VAL A 155 10.20 122.24 -4.72
CA VAL A 155 10.53 123.01 -5.92
C VAL A 155 11.72 123.85 -5.48
N PRO A 156 12.91 123.68 -6.05
CA PRO A 156 13.90 124.72 -5.93
C PRO A 156 13.30 125.88 -6.75
N GLU A 157 12.57 126.76 -6.07
CA GLU A 157 12.20 128.12 -6.48
C GLU A 157 13.46 128.96 -6.79
N THR A 158 14.64 128.35 -6.65
CA THR A 158 15.95 128.82 -7.08
C THR A 158 16.32 128.46 -8.53
N ILE A 159 15.63 127.54 -9.23
CA ILE A 159 15.95 127.22 -10.64
C ILE A 159 15.14 128.06 -11.64
N GLU A 160 13.93 128.52 -11.31
CA GLU A 160 13.22 129.49 -12.16
C GLU A 160 13.73 130.93 -11.96
N SER A 161 14.18 131.28 -10.75
CA SER A 161 14.88 132.55 -10.47
C SER A 161 16.24 132.66 -11.19
N LEU A 162 16.88 131.53 -11.52
CA LEU A 162 18.10 131.49 -12.34
C LEU A 162 17.81 131.43 -13.86
N LYS A 163 16.60 131.05 -14.30
CA LYS A 163 16.21 131.13 -15.73
C LYS A 163 15.74 132.52 -16.15
N VAL A 164 15.15 133.31 -15.24
CA VAL A 164 14.83 134.73 -15.50
C VAL A 164 16.07 135.64 -15.39
N ALA A 165 17.08 135.27 -14.59
CA ALA A 165 18.35 136.00 -14.52
C ALA A 165 19.33 135.66 -15.67
N LYS A 166 19.28 134.44 -16.26
CA LYS A 166 20.10 134.10 -17.44
C LYS A 166 19.51 134.60 -18.77
N THR A 167 18.19 134.69 -18.89
CA THR A 167 17.54 135.23 -20.11
C THR A 167 17.54 136.76 -20.20
N LYS A 168 17.76 137.49 -19.09
CA LYS A 168 18.04 138.94 -19.10
C LYS A 168 19.52 139.31 -19.22
N GLN A 169 20.44 138.37 -19.02
CA GLN A 169 21.89 138.62 -19.17
C GLN A 169 22.42 138.21 -20.55
N ASP A 170 21.72 137.32 -21.27
CA ASP A 170 22.05 136.93 -22.66
C ASP A 170 21.28 137.73 -23.73
N THR A 171 20.38 138.65 -23.34
CA THR A 171 19.73 139.61 -24.28
C THR A 171 20.31 141.04 -24.21
N ASP A 172 21.04 141.39 -23.13
CA ASP A 172 21.77 142.66 -23.00
C ASP A 172 23.29 142.53 -23.29
N ALA A 173 23.81 141.32 -23.51
CA ALA A 173 25.20 141.08 -23.92
C ALA A 173 25.41 141.02 -25.45
N ASP A 174 24.35 140.89 -26.24
CA ASP A 174 24.37 140.93 -27.72
C ASP A 174 23.77 142.23 -28.32
N SER A 175 23.37 143.19 -27.47
CA SER A 175 22.89 144.52 -27.90
C SER A 175 23.83 145.68 -27.51
N MET A 176 24.89 145.40 -26.74
CA MET A 176 25.85 146.42 -26.26
C MET A 176 27.31 145.99 -26.45
N ARG A 177 27.61 145.32 -27.58
CA ARG A 177 28.97 145.06 -28.03
C ARG A 177 29.22 145.32 -29.52
N GLU A 178 28.36 146.13 -30.15
CA GLU A 178 28.68 146.78 -31.43
C GLU A 178 28.17 148.23 -31.41
N SER A 179 29.14 149.15 -31.43
CA SER A 179 29.06 150.60 -31.61
C SER A 179 29.05 151.52 -30.36
N ASN A 180 30.17 152.25 -30.29
CA ASN A 180 30.44 153.56 -29.67
C ASN A 180 30.67 153.58 -28.15
N PHE A 181 31.90 153.72 -27.62
CA PHE A 181 33.02 154.59 -28.04
C PHE A 181 32.53 155.90 -28.68
N ASN A 182 31.79 156.67 -27.89
CA ASN A 182 31.33 158.01 -28.23
C ASN A 182 32.53 158.96 -28.41
N SER A 183 32.81 159.28 -29.67
CA SER A 183 33.33 160.58 -30.07
C SER A 183 32.27 161.65 -29.80
N ASN A 184 32.68 162.76 -29.18
CA ASN A 184 32.52 164.13 -29.72
C ASN A 184 32.98 165.12 -28.64
N HIS A 185 34.11 165.81 -28.87
CA HIS A 185 34.20 167.17 -29.46
C HIS A 185 33.58 168.24 -28.55
N SER A 186 34.18 169.39 -28.27
CA SER A 186 35.40 170.10 -28.70
C SER A 186 35.45 171.40 -27.86
N GLY A 187 36.59 172.09 -27.76
CA GLY A 187 36.57 173.50 -27.31
C GLY A 187 37.73 173.97 -26.45
N THR A 188 38.67 174.63 -27.11
CA THR A 188 39.83 175.41 -26.67
C THR A 188 39.48 176.55 -25.68
N HIS A 189 40.22 176.71 -24.57
CA HIS A 189 41.00 177.91 -24.17
C HIS A 189 41.29 178.00 -22.65
N GLN A 190 42.59 178.10 -22.33
CA GLN A 190 43.32 178.77 -21.23
C GLN A 190 42.60 179.18 -19.92
N GLN A 191 43.13 178.76 -18.75
CA GLN A 191 44.01 179.55 -17.83
C GLN A 191 44.20 178.83 -16.45
N PRO A 192 45.23 179.18 -15.66
CA PRO A 192 45.94 178.28 -14.72
C PRO A 192 45.45 178.33 -13.26
N LEU A 193 46.03 177.48 -12.39
CA LEU A 193 46.16 177.47 -10.89
C LEU A 193 45.96 176.00 -10.41
N GLU A 194 46.68 175.34 -9.49
CA GLU A 194 47.57 175.71 -8.37
C GLU A 194 48.28 174.40 -7.88
N PRO A 195 49.53 174.44 -7.36
CA PRO A 195 50.37 173.25 -7.10
C PRO A 195 50.07 172.43 -5.82
N SER A 196 48.97 172.69 -5.10
CA SER A 196 48.70 172.06 -3.79
C SER A 196 47.95 170.70 -3.84
N GLN A 197 47.38 170.32 -5.00
CA GLN A 197 46.58 169.08 -5.12
C GLN A 197 47.40 167.85 -5.53
N LEU A 198 48.57 168.05 -6.15
CA LEU A 198 49.42 166.95 -6.66
C LEU A 198 50.10 166.14 -5.54
N GLN A 199 50.25 166.71 -4.34
CA GLN A 199 50.84 166.05 -3.19
C GLN A 199 49.82 165.17 -2.44
N ALA A 200 48.54 165.56 -2.43
CA ALA A 200 47.45 164.75 -1.89
C ALA A 200 47.22 163.47 -2.73
N TYR A 201 47.30 163.58 -4.06
CA TYR A 201 47.20 162.41 -4.94
C TYR A 201 48.38 161.44 -4.79
N LYS A 202 49.60 161.93 -4.52
CA LYS A 202 50.76 161.05 -4.29
C LYS A 202 50.62 160.21 -3.02
N VAL A 203 50.19 160.82 -1.92
CA VAL A 203 49.95 160.09 -0.65
C VAL A 203 48.82 159.08 -0.79
N GLN A 204 47.79 159.40 -1.58
CA GLN A 204 46.67 158.50 -1.84
C GLN A 204 47.07 157.30 -2.69
N ILE A 205 47.98 157.47 -3.66
CA ILE A 205 48.55 156.36 -4.44
C ILE A 205 49.41 155.45 -3.56
N GLU A 206 50.26 156.00 -2.71
CA GLU A 206 51.11 155.22 -1.78
C GLU A 206 50.25 154.42 -0.79
N GLN A 207 49.16 155.00 -0.28
CA GLN A 207 48.18 154.30 0.54
C GLN A 207 47.45 153.19 -0.23
N LEU A 208 47.10 153.41 -1.50
CA LEU A 208 46.49 152.37 -2.34
C LEU A 208 47.47 151.25 -2.69
N GLU A 209 48.75 151.55 -2.89
CA GLU A 209 49.80 150.55 -3.13
C GLU A 209 50.06 149.67 -1.90
N THR A 210 50.11 150.26 -0.71
CA THR A 210 50.20 149.49 0.55
C THR A 210 48.96 148.64 0.79
N SER A 211 47.76 149.19 0.54
CA SER A 211 46.49 148.45 0.62
C SER A 211 46.41 147.29 -0.39
N CYS A 212 46.89 147.49 -1.62
CA CYS A 212 47.01 146.42 -2.63
C CYS A 212 47.99 145.32 -2.20
N ALA A 213 49.15 145.69 -1.62
CA ALA A 213 50.12 144.72 -1.13
C ALA A 213 49.59 143.91 0.07
N GLU A 214 48.82 144.56 0.96
CA GLU A 214 48.12 143.89 2.07
C GLU A 214 47.00 142.97 1.58
N ALA A 215 46.20 143.40 0.60
CA ALA A 215 45.19 142.56 -0.05
C ALA A 215 45.82 141.35 -0.78
N GLN A 216 47.00 141.53 -1.39
CA GLN A 216 47.75 140.44 -2.00
C GLN A 216 48.27 139.44 -0.96
N LYS A 217 48.77 139.90 0.19
CA LYS A 217 49.13 139.04 1.32
C LYS A 217 47.91 138.29 1.87
N GLN A 218 46.78 138.96 2.05
CA GLN A 218 45.55 138.32 2.52
C GLN A 218 45.03 137.28 1.51
N SER A 219 45.09 137.57 0.21
CA SER A 219 44.76 136.63 -0.86
C SER A 219 45.67 135.40 -0.85
N GLN A 220 46.98 135.57 -0.64
CA GLN A 220 47.92 134.44 -0.51
C GLN A 220 47.66 133.61 0.76
N ILE A 221 47.28 134.24 1.87
CA ILE A 221 46.92 133.53 3.11
C ILE A 221 45.64 132.72 2.91
N LEU A 222 44.61 133.33 2.31
CA LEU A 222 43.35 132.64 2.00
C LEU A 222 43.56 131.50 1.00
N LYS A 223 44.43 131.68 0.01
CA LYS A 223 44.79 130.63 -0.95
C LYS A 223 45.49 129.45 -0.26
N LYS A 224 46.46 129.70 0.61
CA LYS A 224 47.10 128.64 1.42
C LYS A 224 46.10 127.92 2.32
N ARG A 225 45.15 128.65 2.92
CA ARG A 225 44.10 128.07 3.75
C ARG A 225 43.13 127.23 2.92
N LEU A 226 42.77 127.69 1.72
CA LEU A 226 41.96 126.93 0.77
C LEU A 226 42.70 125.65 0.37
N ASP A 227 43.95 125.74 -0.09
CA ASP A 227 44.76 124.59 -0.49
C ASP A 227 44.92 123.57 0.65
N GLN A 228 45.07 124.03 1.89
CA GLN A 228 45.12 123.18 3.08
C GLN A 228 43.77 122.48 3.33
N ILE A 229 42.64 123.19 3.20
CA ILE A 229 41.30 122.59 3.31
C ILE A 229 41.07 121.56 2.20
N THR A 230 41.41 121.89 0.95
CA THR A 230 41.29 120.97 -0.19
C THR A 230 42.13 119.72 0.02
N ALA A 231 43.39 119.86 0.48
CA ALA A 231 44.25 118.72 0.77
C ALA A 231 43.72 117.84 1.91
N THR A 232 43.15 118.43 2.98
CA THR A 232 42.51 117.66 4.05
C THR A 232 41.23 116.97 3.59
N HIS A 233 40.45 117.61 2.73
CA HIS A 233 39.25 117.03 2.16
C HIS A 233 39.60 115.86 1.23
N ASP A 234 40.59 116.04 0.36
CA ASP A 234 41.09 114.98 -0.53
C ASP A 234 41.68 113.80 0.26
N ALA A 235 42.37 114.07 1.37
CA ALA A 235 42.85 113.02 2.27
C ALA A 235 41.69 112.23 2.92
N HIS A 236 40.66 112.93 3.39
CA HIS A 236 39.47 112.30 3.97
C HIS A 236 38.65 111.52 2.94
N VAL A 237 38.51 112.03 1.71
CA VAL A 237 37.88 111.31 0.61
C VAL A 237 38.66 110.05 0.29
N LYS A 238 40.00 110.11 0.20
CA LYS A 238 40.82 108.92 0.00
C LYS A 238 40.66 107.89 1.12
N GLU A 239 40.68 108.32 2.38
CA GLU A 239 40.48 107.44 3.54
C GLU A 239 39.10 106.77 3.52
N LEU A 240 38.04 107.51 3.20
CA LEU A 240 36.69 106.96 3.05
C LEU A 240 36.62 105.96 1.88
N THR A 241 37.28 106.27 0.77
CA THR A 241 37.30 105.39 -0.40
C THR A 241 38.04 104.09 -0.06
N GLU A 242 39.17 104.16 0.64
CA GLU A 242 39.94 103.00 1.08
C GLU A 242 39.16 102.15 2.09
N LYS A 243 38.50 102.79 3.07
CA LYS A 243 37.59 102.11 4.00
C LYS A 243 36.46 101.40 3.27
N PHE A 244 35.78 102.08 2.34
CA PHE A 244 34.69 101.50 1.57
C PHE A 244 35.15 100.32 0.70
N MET A 245 36.32 100.44 0.06
CA MET A 245 36.91 99.34 -0.72
C MET A 245 37.30 98.15 0.17
N SER A 246 37.88 98.41 1.36
CA SER A 246 38.23 97.36 2.31
C SER A 246 37.00 96.67 2.91
N GLU A 247 35.93 97.42 3.19
CA GLU A 247 34.66 96.92 3.69
C GLU A 247 33.92 96.11 2.62
N ALA A 248 33.93 96.57 1.37
CA ALA A 248 33.40 95.84 0.23
C ALA A 248 34.15 94.50 0.02
N GLN A 249 35.48 94.51 0.07
CA GLN A 249 36.29 93.28 -0.01
C GLN A 249 36.04 92.35 1.17
N HIS A 250 35.93 92.87 2.39
CA HIS A 250 35.64 92.07 3.57
C HIS A 250 34.24 91.43 3.49
N SER A 251 33.24 92.19 3.04
CA SER A 251 31.89 91.71 2.78
C SER A 251 31.87 90.62 1.70
N GLU A 252 32.60 90.81 0.60
CA GLU A 252 32.73 89.80 -0.47
C GLU A 252 33.37 88.51 0.06
N LEU A 253 34.47 88.60 0.81
CA LEU A 253 35.13 87.43 1.41
C LEU A 253 34.21 86.70 2.38
N THR A 254 33.45 87.44 3.19
CA THR A 254 32.50 86.85 4.15
C THR A 254 31.35 86.16 3.42
N ASN A 255 30.77 86.79 2.42
CA ASN A 255 29.72 86.20 1.59
C ASN A 255 30.24 84.97 0.84
N ARG A 256 31.48 85.01 0.33
CA ARG A 256 32.12 83.86 -0.33
C ARG A 256 32.35 82.70 0.63
N ALA A 257 32.79 82.97 1.86
CA ALA A 257 32.95 81.95 2.90
C ALA A 257 31.59 81.33 3.29
N GLN A 258 30.54 82.14 3.42
CA GLN A 258 29.18 81.65 3.68
C GLN A 258 28.66 80.78 2.53
N LEU A 259 28.85 81.20 1.29
CA LEU A 259 28.48 80.40 0.11
C LEU A 259 29.26 79.08 0.07
N GLN A 260 30.56 79.11 0.37
CA GLN A 260 31.38 77.91 0.41
C GLN A 260 30.95 76.95 1.53
N ASN A 261 30.61 77.47 2.72
CA ASN A 261 30.08 76.67 3.83
C ASN A 261 28.74 76.03 3.46
N LEU A 262 27.82 76.79 2.86
CA LEU A 262 26.54 76.25 2.39
C LEU A 262 26.75 75.17 1.33
N GLN A 263 27.69 75.37 0.40
CA GLN A 263 28.04 74.36 -0.60
C GLN A 263 28.64 73.10 0.03
N SER A 264 29.51 73.23 1.05
CA SER A 264 30.07 72.08 1.75
C SER A 264 29.01 71.33 2.55
N GLU A 265 28.13 72.03 3.27
CA GLU A 265 27.03 71.43 4.01
C GLU A 265 26.07 70.68 3.07
N HIS A 266 25.74 71.28 1.91
CA HIS A 266 24.92 70.61 0.90
C HIS A 266 25.60 69.35 0.33
N ALA A 267 26.92 69.39 0.12
CA ALA A 267 27.69 68.25 -0.34
C ALA A 267 27.83 67.15 0.73
N ASP A 268 27.97 67.52 1.99
CA ASP A 268 27.96 66.61 3.13
C ASP A 268 26.59 65.93 3.26
N MET A 269 25.50 66.70 3.18
CA MET A 269 24.13 66.16 3.22
C MET A 269 23.87 65.17 2.08
N LEU A 270 24.31 65.47 0.86
CA LEU A 270 24.17 64.55 -0.28
C LEU A 270 24.98 63.26 -0.09
N ARG A 271 26.19 63.36 0.48
CA ARG A 271 27.00 62.19 0.84
C ARG A 271 26.32 61.35 1.92
N GLU A 272 25.79 61.98 2.96
CA GLU A 272 25.08 61.28 4.03
C GLU A 272 23.81 60.59 3.53
N LEU A 273 22.99 61.26 2.70
CA LEU A 273 21.82 60.65 2.07
C LEU A 273 22.17 59.44 1.19
N THR A 274 23.27 59.54 0.43
CA THR A 274 23.74 58.43 -0.41
C THR A 274 24.18 57.26 0.46
N ALA A 275 24.95 57.52 1.52
CA ALA A 275 25.38 56.49 2.47
C ALA A 275 24.19 55.84 3.20
N GLN A 276 23.21 56.63 3.65
CA GLN A 276 21.98 56.11 4.25
C GLN A 276 21.24 55.19 3.28
N HIS A 277 21.04 55.61 2.03
CA HIS A 277 20.40 54.79 1.01
C HIS A 277 21.15 53.47 0.75
N GLU A 278 22.48 53.49 0.70
CA GLU A 278 23.30 52.28 0.56
C GLU A 278 23.12 51.34 1.76
N THR A 279 23.15 51.87 2.98
CA THR A 279 22.93 51.06 4.20
C THR A 279 21.52 50.47 4.27
N GLU A 280 20.47 51.22 3.88
CA GLU A 280 19.09 50.71 3.83
C GLU A 280 18.96 49.58 2.82
N LYS A 281 19.62 49.72 1.66
CA LYS A 281 19.65 48.67 0.64
C LYS A 281 20.33 47.41 1.15
N GLU A 282 21.45 47.54 1.85
CA GLU A 282 22.13 46.39 2.47
C GLU A 282 21.27 45.74 3.56
N VAL A 283 20.67 46.52 4.45
CA VAL A 283 19.76 46.01 5.50
C VAL A 283 18.58 45.27 4.88
N TRP A 284 18.00 45.81 3.81
CA TRP A 284 16.89 45.16 3.11
C TRP A 284 17.33 43.85 2.45
N GLN A 285 18.50 43.82 1.82
CA GLN A 285 19.08 42.59 1.26
C GLN A 285 19.34 41.55 2.34
N ILE A 286 19.91 41.93 3.48
CA ILE A 286 20.14 41.04 4.62
C ILE A 286 18.81 40.50 5.15
N SER A 287 17.80 41.36 5.32
CA SER A 287 16.48 40.96 5.78
C SER A 287 15.82 39.97 4.81
N GLN A 288 15.93 40.19 3.50
CA GLN A 288 15.40 39.24 2.51
C GLN A 288 16.12 37.90 2.55
N HIS A 289 17.46 37.91 2.63
CA HIS A 289 18.23 36.68 2.72
C HIS A 289 17.90 35.90 4.00
N ALA A 290 17.74 36.59 5.13
CA ALA A 290 17.35 35.97 6.39
C ALA A 290 15.97 35.30 6.30
N VAL A 291 14.98 35.95 5.67
CA VAL A 291 13.65 35.36 5.45
C VAL A 291 13.72 34.14 4.53
N ILE A 292 14.48 34.23 3.44
CA ILE A 292 14.68 33.10 2.51
C ILE A 292 15.34 31.91 3.22
N ASP A 293 16.36 32.16 4.03
CA ASP A 293 17.08 31.11 4.74
C ASP A 293 16.23 30.46 5.84
N GLU A 294 15.38 31.23 6.52
CA GLU A 294 14.40 30.69 7.46
C GLU A 294 13.37 29.80 6.76
N LEU A 295 12.80 30.25 5.63
CA LEU A 295 11.87 29.44 4.83
C LEU A 295 12.54 28.15 4.32
N ARG A 296 13.81 28.21 3.92
CA ARG A 296 14.58 27.02 3.52
C ARG A 296 14.77 26.05 4.68
N ARG A 297 15.09 26.55 5.88
CA ARG A 297 15.21 25.71 7.08
C ARG A 297 13.90 25.04 7.44
N GLN A 298 12.79 25.79 7.41
CA GLN A 298 11.46 25.26 7.69
C GLN A 298 11.09 24.15 6.69
N LEU A 299 11.23 24.41 5.38
CA LEU A 299 10.96 23.43 4.34
C LEU A 299 11.80 22.16 4.49
N GLU A 300 13.10 22.28 4.79
CA GLU A 300 13.96 21.11 4.98
C GLU A 300 13.59 20.33 6.25
N SER A 301 13.18 21.03 7.32
CA SER A 301 12.69 20.37 8.55
C SER A 301 11.39 19.60 8.32
N GLU A 302 10.42 20.20 7.62
CA GLU A 302 9.14 19.58 7.28
C GLU A 302 9.36 18.37 6.35
N LYS A 303 10.23 18.51 5.36
CA LYS A 303 10.63 17.40 4.47
C LYS A 303 11.26 16.26 5.25
N GLN A 304 12.18 16.54 6.16
CA GLN A 304 12.82 15.51 6.99
C GLN A 304 11.80 14.82 7.92
N GLU A 305 10.88 15.58 8.52
CA GLU A 305 9.82 15.03 9.34
C GLU A 305 8.85 14.17 8.54
N ALA A 306 8.41 14.63 7.37
CA ALA A 306 7.57 13.87 6.45
C ALA A 306 8.23 12.56 6.00
N LEU A 307 9.52 12.60 5.64
CA LEU A 307 10.30 11.40 5.31
C LEU A 307 10.40 10.44 6.50
N ARG A 308 10.60 10.96 7.71
CA ARG A 308 10.66 10.14 8.93
C ARG A 308 9.33 9.46 9.22
N LEU A 309 8.21 10.19 9.09
CA LEU A 309 6.87 9.65 9.27
C LEU A 309 6.55 8.58 8.22
N LEU A 310 6.82 8.86 6.95
CA LEU A 310 6.63 7.91 5.86
C LEU A 310 7.44 6.63 6.08
N ASN A 311 8.70 6.75 6.50
CA ASN A 311 9.56 5.60 6.76
C ASN A 311 9.07 4.78 7.98
N LYS A 312 8.54 5.45 9.01
CA LYS A 312 7.89 4.79 10.16
C LYS A 312 6.64 4.05 9.73
N GLU A 313 5.77 4.64 8.91
CA GLU A 313 4.58 3.99 8.37
C GLU A 313 4.94 2.78 7.51
N TRP A 314 5.94 2.92 6.64
CA TRP A 314 6.41 1.83 5.80
C TRP A 314 6.95 0.67 6.63
N LYS A 315 7.76 0.98 7.66
CA LYS A 315 8.27 -0.02 8.59
C LYS A 315 7.13 -0.74 9.32
N ASN A 316 6.13 0.00 9.81
CA ASN A 316 4.95 -0.59 10.47
C ASN A 316 4.17 -1.50 9.51
N LYS A 317 3.84 -1.03 8.30
CA LYS A 317 3.16 -1.83 7.27
C LYS A 317 3.93 -3.10 6.92
N SER A 318 5.26 -3.01 6.81
CA SER A 318 6.11 -4.17 6.56
C SER A 318 6.09 -5.16 7.72
N GLN A 319 6.09 -4.69 8.96
CA GLN A 319 5.99 -5.54 10.15
C GLN A 319 4.61 -6.21 10.26
N ASP A 320 3.54 -5.47 9.99
CA ASP A 320 2.17 -6.00 9.97
C ASP A 320 2.01 -7.07 8.89
N LEU A 321 2.55 -6.83 7.69
CA LEU A 321 2.54 -7.80 6.60
C LEU A 321 3.36 -9.05 6.96
N GLN A 322 4.54 -8.89 7.55
CA GLN A 322 5.36 -10.01 8.02
C GLN A 322 4.65 -10.81 9.13
N ALA A 323 3.96 -10.14 10.05
CA ALA A 323 3.17 -10.78 11.10
C ALA A 323 1.97 -11.53 10.53
N SER A 324 1.25 -10.95 9.57
CA SER A 324 0.14 -11.60 8.86
C SER A 324 0.62 -12.84 8.11
N MET A 325 1.69 -12.71 7.31
CA MET A 325 2.27 -13.84 6.59
C MET A 325 2.76 -14.93 7.54
N SER A 326 3.38 -14.56 8.67
CA SER A 326 3.81 -15.54 9.67
C SER A 326 2.62 -16.24 10.33
N LYS A 327 1.49 -15.55 10.53
CA LYS A 327 0.26 -16.14 11.06
C LYS A 327 -0.34 -17.10 10.03
N ASP A 328 -0.49 -16.68 8.78
CA ASP A 328 -1.00 -17.51 7.69
C ASP A 328 -0.13 -18.76 7.49
N ALA A 329 1.19 -18.62 7.54
CA ALA A 329 2.12 -19.76 7.45
C ALA A 329 1.91 -20.76 8.60
N LYS A 330 1.71 -20.28 9.84
CA LYS A 330 1.41 -21.13 11.00
C LYS A 330 0.04 -21.81 10.88
N GLU A 331 -0.98 -21.10 10.41
CA GLU A 331 -2.32 -21.66 10.19
C GLU A 331 -2.31 -22.73 9.10
N ILE A 332 -1.60 -22.49 7.99
CA ILE A 332 -1.40 -23.48 6.92
C ILE A 332 -0.65 -24.70 7.46
N GLN A 333 0.42 -24.50 8.23
CA GLN A 333 1.17 -25.59 8.85
C GLN A 333 0.26 -26.41 9.77
N ALA A 334 -0.48 -25.76 10.67
CA ALA A 334 -1.41 -26.42 11.59
C ALA A 334 -2.52 -27.19 10.85
N HIS A 335 -3.05 -26.64 9.75
CA HIS A 335 -4.03 -27.32 8.90
C HIS A 335 -3.45 -28.62 8.31
N TRP A 336 -2.23 -28.58 7.76
CA TRP A 336 -1.60 -29.77 7.19
C TRP A 336 -1.20 -30.79 8.24
N GLU A 337 -0.73 -30.36 9.41
CA GLU A 337 -0.47 -31.23 10.56
C GLU A 337 -1.75 -31.93 11.02
N SER A 338 -2.87 -31.20 11.13
CA SER A 338 -4.18 -31.76 11.46
C SER A 338 -4.64 -32.78 10.40
N LYS A 339 -4.50 -32.45 9.10
CA LYS A 339 -4.84 -33.37 8.01
C LYS A 339 -4.00 -34.65 8.03
N LEU A 340 -2.72 -34.50 8.36
CA LEU A 340 -1.79 -35.62 8.48
C LEU A 340 -2.15 -36.51 9.67
N GLU A 341 -2.53 -35.93 10.82
CA GLU A 341 -3.01 -36.70 11.97
C GLU A 341 -4.38 -37.36 11.74
N GLU A 342 -5.31 -36.70 11.06
CA GLU A 342 -6.58 -37.31 10.61
C GLU A 342 -6.31 -38.55 9.74
N ASN A 343 -5.42 -38.45 8.76
CA ASN A 343 -5.07 -39.56 7.88
C ASN A 343 -4.38 -40.69 8.66
N LYS A 344 -3.46 -40.38 9.58
CA LYS A 344 -2.85 -41.38 10.47
C LYS A 344 -3.91 -42.09 11.30
N ALA A 345 -4.86 -41.36 11.87
CA ALA A 345 -5.94 -41.94 12.67
C ALA A 345 -6.83 -42.88 11.84
N GLN A 346 -7.18 -42.48 10.61
CA GLN A 346 -7.93 -43.33 9.68
C GLN A 346 -7.18 -44.60 9.33
N LEU A 347 -5.88 -44.50 8.99
CA LEU A 347 -5.03 -45.66 8.70
C LEU A 347 -4.91 -46.59 9.91
N MET A 348 -4.68 -46.04 11.11
CA MET A 348 -4.66 -46.83 12.34
C MET A 348 -5.99 -47.55 12.60
N GLN A 349 -7.13 -46.89 12.30
CA GLN A 349 -8.44 -47.51 12.42
C GLN A 349 -8.61 -48.67 11.42
N GLN A 350 -8.17 -48.49 10.16
CA GLN A 350 -8.18 -49.55 9.16
C GLN A 350 -7.30 -50.74 9.58
N ILE A 351 -6.08 -50.48 10.08
CA ILE A 351 -5.18 -51.51 10.60
C ILE A 351 -5.86 -52.31 11.72
N ARG A 352 -6.49 -51.63 12.68
CA ARG A 352 -7.22 -52.31 13.77
C ARG A 352 -8.38 -53.18 13.26
N ARG A 353 -9.14 -52.70 12.27
CA ARG A 353 -10.20 -53.49 11.63
C ARG A 353 -9.65 -54.74 10.97
N LEU A 354 -8.62 -54.59 10.13
CA LEU A 354 -7.98 -55.70 9.43
C LEU A 354 -7.35 -56.72 10.41
N GLN A 355 -6.74 -56.25 11.51
CA GLN A 355 -6.25 -57.12 12.56
C GLN A 355 -7.38 -57.95 13.19
N GLY A 356 -8.51 -57.32 13.51
CA GLY A 356 -9.70 -58.04 14.00
C GLY A 356 -10.25 -59.05 13.00
N GLU A 357 -10.28 -58.72 11.71
CA GLU A 357 -10.69 -59.66 10.65
C GLU A 357 -9.73 -60.86 10.56
N ILE A 358 -8.42 -60.62 10.66
CA ILE A 358 -7.40 -61.67 10.70
C ILE A 358 -7.60 -62.58 11.92
N GLU A 359 -7.89 -62.04 13.10
CA GLU A 359 -8.18 -62.83 14.30
C GLU A 359 -9.41 -63.73 14.11
N VAL A 360 -10.50 -63.20 13.54
CA VAL A 360 -11.70 -64.00 13.23
C VAL A 360 -11.38 -65.12 12.24
N VAL A 361 -10.56 -64.85 11.21
CA VAL A 361 -10.13 -65.88 10.25
C VAL A 361 -9.25 -66.93 10.94
N LYS A 362 -8.31 -66.51 11.80
CA LYS A 362 -7.48 -67.43 12.59
C LYS A 362 -8.34 -68.34 13.46
N ASP A 363 -9.35 -67.81 14.15
CA ASP A 363 -10.27 -68.59 14.98
C ASP A 363 -11.09 -69.58 14.14
N ARG A 364 -11.59 -69.16 12.97
CA ARG A 364 -12.34 -70.04 12.06
C ARG A 364 -11.45 -71.18 11.54
N LEU A 365 -10.22 -70.88 11.13
CA LEU A 365 -9.26 -71.88 10.70
C LEU A 365 -8.88 -72.83 11.84
N GLY A 366 -8.69 -72.31 13.07
CA GLY A 366 -8.46 -73.11 14.26
C GLY A 366 -9.59 -74.11 14.52
N LYS A 367 -10.85 -73.65 14.47
CA LYS A 367 -12.03 -74.52 14.61
C LYS A 367 -12.12 -75.57 13.49
N GLU A 368 -11.83 -75.19 12.25
CA GLU A 368 -11.85 -76.13 11.11
C GLU A 368 -10.73 -77.18 11.22
N ILE A 369 -9.54 -76.81 11.69
CA ILE A 369 -8.46 -77.77 11.97
C ILE A 369 -8.90 -78.77 13.05
N VAL A 370 -9.52 -78.30 14.15
CA VAL A 370 -10.04 -79.18 15.20
C VAL A 370 -11.11 -80.12 14.66
N ARG A 371 -12.07 -79.62 13.88
CA ARG A 371 -13.11 -80.43 13.22
C ARG A 371 -12.49 -81.50 12.31
N ARG A 372 -11.50 -81.14 11.49
CA ARG A 372 -10.82 -82.11 10.61
C ARG A 372 -10.11 -83.20 11.40
N LYS A 373 -9.46 -82.86 12.52
CA LYS A 373 -8.86 -83.86 13.42
C LYS A 373 -9.91 -84.79 14.02
N GLN A 374 -11.06 -84.26 14.44
CA GLN A 374 -12.18 -85.09 14.93
C GLN A 374 -12.69 -86.04 13.84
N ASN A 375 -12.95 -85.53 12.63
CA ASN A 375 -13.38 -86.36 11.51
C ASN A 375 -12.35 -87.45 11.14
N GLN A 376 -11.05 -87.14 11.23
CA GLN A 376 -10.00 -88.14 11.02
C GLN A 376 -10.05 -89.27 12.07
N VAL A 377 -10.31 -88.93 13.33
CA VAL A 377 -10.49 -89.92 14.41
C VAL A 377 -11.75 -90.75 14.18
N GLU A 378 -12.88 -90.12 13.84
CA GLU A 378 -14.13 -90.82 13.51
C GLU A 378 -13.97 -91.78 12.32
N LEU A 379 -13.27 -91.34 11.28
CA LEU A 379 -12.95 -92.17 10.13
C LEU A 379 -12.08 -93.37 10.53
N ALA A 380 -11.07 -93.17 11.38
CA ALA A 380 -10.22 -94.26 11.86
C ALA A 380 -11.04 -95.30 12.64
N ILE A 381 -11.95 -94.86 13.53
CA ILE A 381 -12.87 -95.74 14.27
C ILE A 381 -13.79 -96.50 13.31
N ALA A 382 -14.34 -95.82 12.30
CA ALA A 382 -15.21 -96.44 11.31
C ALA A 382 -14.47 -97.51 10.48
N LEU A 383 -13.24 -97.23 10.05
CA LEU A 383 -12.39 -98.19 9.34
C LEU A 383 -12.05 -99.39 10.22
N GLU A 384 -11.72 -99.18 11.50
CA GLU A 384 -11.49 -100.28 12.44
C GLU A 384 -12.73 -101.15 12.60
N LYS A 385 -13.91 -100.53 12.74
CA LYS A 385 -15.19 -101.25 12.81
C LYS A 385 -15.44 -102.05 11.54
N THR A 386 -15.24 -101.47 10.36
CA THR A 386 -15.35 -102.19 9.08
C THR A 386 -14.39 -103.38 9.04
N ASN A 387 -13.12 -103.21 9.42
CA ASN A 387 -12.13 -104.29 9.49
C ASN A 387 -12.55 -105.40 10.48
N THR A 388 -13.20 -105.07 11.60
CA THR A 388 -13.74 -106.09 12.52
C THR A 388 -14.92 -106.85 11.91
N LEU A 389 -15.81 -106.14 11.21
CA LEU A 389 -16.96 -106.74 10.52
C LEU A 389 -16.51 -107.63 9.36
N GLU A 390 -15.53 -107.22 8.56
CA GLU A 390 -14.93 -108.03 7.50
C GLU A 390 -14.32 -109.32 8.07
N ARG A 391 -13.53 -109.21 9.15
CA ARG A 391 -13.01 -110.39 9.86
C ARG A 391 -14.13 -111.31 10.36
N GLY A 392 -15.23 -110.74 10.88
CA GLY A 392 -16.41 -111.49 11.30
C GLY A 392 -17.12 -112.18 10.13
N TYR A 393 -17.31 -111.47 9.03
CA TYR A 393 -17.89 -111.98 7.80
C TYR A 393 -17.06 -113.13 7.22
N SER A 394 -15.73 -112.96 7.13
CA SER A 394 -14.84 -114.04 6.70
C SER A 394 -14.96 -115.28 7.60
N LYS A 395 -15.06 -115.12 8.93
CA LYS A 395 -15.28 -116.26 9.84
C LYS A 395 -16.60 -116.98 9.55
N LEU A 396 -17.71 -116.24 9.39
CA LEU A 396 -19.01 -116.80 9.06
C LEU A 396 -19.00 -117.48 7.69
N GLU A 397 -18.36 -116.89 6.70
CA GLU A 397 -18.19 -117.49 5.37
C GLU A 397 -17.42 -118.82 5.45
N HIS A 398 -16.36 -118.90 6.27
CA HIS A 398 -15.63 -120.14 6.49
C HIS A 398 -16.47 -121.20 7.22
N GLN A 399 -17.28 -120.79 8.20
CA GLN A 399 -18.21 -121.69 8.90
C GLN A 399 -19.28 -122.22 7.95
N LEU A 400 -19.87 -121.36 7.12
CA LEU A 400 -20.84 -121.74 6.09
C LEU A 400 -20.22 -122.74 5.10
N LYS A 401 -19.00 -122.46 4.60
CA LYS A 401 -18.26 -123.38 3.71
C LYS A 401 -18.00 -124.73 4.38
N ARG A 402 -17.68 -124.77 5.68
CA ARG A 402 -17.54 -126.03 6.45
C ARG A 402 -18.85 -126.78 6.58
N ALA A 403 -19.91 -126.13 7.04
CA ALA A 403 -21.24 -126.74 7.18
C ALA A 403 -21.78 -127.26 5.83
N LEU A 404 -21.53 -126.55 4.73
CA LEU A 404 -21.88 -127.02 3.38
C LEU A 404 -21.09 -128.28 3.00
N LYS A 405 -19.78 -128.35 3.30
CA LYS A 405 -18.99 -129.57 3.08
C LYS A 405 -19.51 -130.75 3.93
N GLU A 406 -19.78 -130.52 5.21
CA GLU A 406 -20.36 -131.51 6.12
C GLU A 406 -21.70 -132.02 5.59
N LYS A 407 -22.58 -131.12 5.14
CA LYS A 407 -23.86 -131.49 4.51
C LYS A 407 -23.65 -132.37 3.28
N VAL A 408 -22.69 -132.05 2.41
CA VAL A 408 -22.37 -132.88 1.24
C VAL A 408 -21.90 -134.28 1.64
N VAL A 409 -21.06 -134.38 2.68
CA VAL A 409 -20.60 -135.68 3.23
C VAL A 409 -21.79 -136.46 3.79
N LEU A 410 -22.62 -135.85 4.64
CA LEU A 410 -23.81 -136.48 5.20
C LEU A 410 -24.82 -136.90 4.13
N GLU A 411 -25.01 -136.11 3.08
CA GLU A 411 -25.86 -136.50 1.94
C GLU A 411 -25.27 -137.71 1.19
N LYS A 412 -23.95 -137.79 1.04
CA LYS A 412 -23.27 -138.94 0.44
C LYS A 412 -23.44 -140.19 1.31
N GLU A 413 -23.20 -140.09 2.62
CA GLU A 413 -23.42 -141.19 3.57
C GLU A 413 -24.87 -141.64 3.60
N ARG A 414 -25.83 -140.70 3.54
CA ARG A 414 -27.26 -141.01 3.45
C ARG A 414 -27.59 -141.77 2.17
N ARG A 415 -27.00 -141.40 1.03
CA ARG A 415 -27.13 -142.13 -0.24
C ARG A 415 -26.50 -143.52 -0.14
N GLU A 416 -25.31 -143.64 0.44
CA GLU A 416 -24.63 -144.91 0.67
C GLU A 416 -25.47 -145.83 1.57
N LYS A 417 -25.93 -145.36 2.73
CA LYS A 417 -26.86 -146.11 3.60
C LYS A 417 -28.15 -146.50 2.88
N SER A 418 -28.73 -145.61 2.07
CA SER A 418 -29.93 -145.92 1.27
C SER A 418 -29.66 -147.02 0.23
N THR A 419 -28.47 -147.04 -0.38
CA THR A 419 -28.09 -148.10 -1.33
C THR A 419 -27.77 -149.42 -0.64
N GLN A 420 -27.09 -149.37 0.52
CA GLN A 420 -26.88 -150.55 1.37
C GLN A 420 -28.21 -151.13 1.85
N TYR A 421 -29.15 -150.28 2.30
CA TYR A 421 -30.50 -150.68 2.67
C TYR A 421 -31.20 -151.41 1.52
N ARG A 422 -31.15 -150.85 0.31
CA ARG A 422 -31.71 -151.49 -0.89
C ARG A 422 -31.06 -152.83 -1.22
N LYS A 423 -29.73 -152.95 -1.09
CA LYS A 423 -29.01 -154.22 -1.29
C LYS A 423 -29.36 -155.27 -0.24
N ALA A 424 -29.41 -154.88 1.03
CA ALA A 424 -29.82 -155.76 2.13
C ALA A 424 -31.27 -156.22 1.95
N HIS A 425 -32.15 -155.31 1.52
CA HIS A 425 -33.55 -155.61 1.18
C HIS A 425 -33.66 -156.61 0.03
N SER A 426 -32.91 -156.44 -1.06
CA SER A 426 -32.91 -157.43 -2.14
C SER A 426 -32.37 -158.79 -1.68
N LEU A 427 -31.26 -158.82 -0.94
CA LEU A 427 -30.69 -160.06 -0.39
C LEU A 427 -31.65 -160.79 0.56
N ALA A 428 -32.37 -160.05 1.40
CA ALA A 428 -33.38 -160.62 2.28
C ALA A 428 -34.53 -161.22 1.46
N ILE A 429 -35.00 -160.53 0.41
CA ILE A 429 -35.99 -161.10 -0.51
C ILE A 429 -35.45 -162.35 -1.20
N ASP A 430 -34.21 -162.33 -1.71
CA ASP A 430 -33.58 -163.48 -2.38
C ASP A 430 -33.45 -164.69 -1.43
N LEU A 431 -33.07 -164.46 -0.16
CA LEU A 431 -33.03 -165.49 0.88
C LEU A 431 -34.42 -166.05 1.20
N LEU A 432 -35.44 -165.19 1.26
CA LEU A 432 -36.82 -165.61 1.49
C LEU A 432 -37.33 -166.50 0.34
N VAL A 433 -37.08 -166.08 -0.90
CA VAL A 433 -37.40 -166.86 -2.11
C VAL A 433 -36.67 -168.21 -2.09
N SER A 434 -35.41 -168.24 -1.65
CA SER A 434 -34.62 -169.47 -1.56
C SER A 434 -35.10 -170.44 -0.48
N LEU A 435 -35.55 -169.93 0.68
CA LEU A 435 -36.06 -170.73 1.80
C LEU A 435 -37.52 -171.18 1.59
N SER A 436 -38.24 -170.55 0.68
CA SER A 436 -39.65 -170.85 0.41
C SER A 436 -40.03 -170.47 -1.02
N PRO A 437 -39.78 -171.34 -2.01
CA PRO A 437 -40.01 -171.05 -3.43
C PRO A 437 -41.49 -170.87 -3.83
N HIS A 438 -42.43 -170.88 -2.88
CA HIS A 438 -43.87 -170.65 -3.10
C HIS A 438 -44.41 -169.39 -2.38
N MET A 439 -43.53 -168.57 -1.82
CA MET A 439 -43.91 -167.29 -1.21
C MET A 439 -43.56 -166.14 -2.17
N HIS A 440 -44.59 -165.49 -2.71
CA HIS A 440 -44.43 -164.24 -3.44
C HIS A 440 -44.47 -163.08 -2.43
N THR A 441 -43.33 -162.43 -2.21
CA THR A 441 -43.29 -161.17 -1.46
C THR A 441 -43.61 -160.00 -2.38
N GLU A 442 -44.56 -159.16 -1.98
CA GLU A 442 -44.84 -157.87 -2.60
C GLU A 442 -43.66 -156.90 -2.38
N MET A 443 -43.34 -156.09 -3.40
CA MET A 443 -42.17 -155.17 -3.44
C MET A 443 -42.15 -154.07 -2.36
N HIS A 444 -43.14 -153.99 -1.47
CA HIS A 444 -43.28 -152.95 -0.46
C HIS A 444 -43.22 -153.44 0.99
N THR A 445 -42.80 -154.68 1.22
CA THR A 445 -42.54 -155.20 2.57
C THR A 445 -41.28 -154.57 3.16
N ASP A 446 -41.29 -154.13 4.42
CA ASP A 446 -40.12 -153.48 5.02
C ASP A 446 -38.98 -154.50 5.23
N LEU A 447 -37.70 -154.08 5.20
CA LEU A 447 -36.57 -155.01 5.38
C LEU A 447 -36.70 -155.78 6.70
N ALA A 448 -37.14 -155.10 7.76
CA ALA A 448 -37.41 -155.71 9.04
C ALA A 448 -38.45 -156.84 8.95
N ASP A 449 -39.50 -156.64 8.15
CA ASP A 449 -40.58 -157.62 7.96
C ASP A 449 -40.11 -158.81 7.10
N VAL A 450 -39.33 -158.56 6.04
CA VAL A 450 -38.74 -159.61 5.20
C VAL A 450 -37.80 -160.49 6.02
N LEU A 451 -36.95 -159.89 6.86
CA LEU A 451 -36.06 -160.63 7.76
C LEU A 451 -36.83 -161.45 8.81
N GLN A 452 -37.94 -160.92 9.35
CA GLN A 452 -38.81 -161.69 10.26
C GLN A 452 -39.45 -162.90 9.56
N LEU A 453 -39.90 -162.75 8.32
CA LEU A 453 -40.43 -163.82 7.49
C LEU A 453 -39.38 -164.91 7.21
N ILE A 454 -38.15 -164.54 6.85
CA ILE A 454 -37.02 -165.48 6.71
C ILE A 454 -36.80 -166.26 8.00
N THR A 455 -36.73 -165.56 9.14
CA THR A 455 -36.48 -166.17 10.45
C THR A 455 -37.58 -167.18 10.80
N ARG A 456 -38.83 -166.86 10.47
CA ARG A 456 -39.98 -167.76 10.67
C ARG A 456 -39.88 -168.99 9.77
N GLN A 457 -39.45 -168.84 8.51
CA GLN A 457 -39.26 -169.94 7.56
C GLN A 457 -38.10 -170.86 7.96
N ILE A 458 -36.97 -170.30 8.41
CA ILE A 458 -35.86 -171.07 8.98
C ILE A 458 -36.34 -171.87 10.20
N ALA A 459 -37.11 -171.25 11.11
CA ALA A 459 -37.67 -171.94 12.26
C ALA A 459 -38.62 -173.10 11.85
N ILE A 460 -39.41 -172.94 10.78
CA ILE A 460 -40.26 -173.99 10.21
C ILE A 460 -39.42 -175.12 9.60
N MET A 461 -38.38 -174.80 8.80
CA MET A 461 -37.47 -175.80 8.23
C MET A 461 -36.67 -176.56 9.28
N SER A 462 -36.29 -175.89 10.38
CA SER A 462 -35.57 -176.47 11.51
C SER A 462 -36.40 -177.50 12.30
N SER A 463 -37.72 -177.54 12.09
CA SER A 463 -38.64 -178.44 12.80
C SER A 463 -38.92 -179.78 12.09
N CYS A 464 -38.41 -180.00 10.87
CA CYS A 464 -38.75 -181.17 10.04
C CYS A 464 -37.64 -182.22 9.82
N TYR A 465 -36.43 -182.10 10.39
CA TYR A 465 -35.42 -183.18 10.39
C TYR A 465 -34.56 -183.14 11.66
N PRO A 466 -34.36 -184.27 12.38
CA PRO A 466 -33.58 -184.30 13.61
C PRO A 466 -32.09 -184.61 13.37
N THR A 467 -31.27 -184.07 14.26
CA THR A 467 -29.85 -184.41 14.56
C THR A 467 -28.76 -183.98 13.57
N ARG A 468 -27.97 -182.97 13.97
CA ARG A 468 -26.63 -183.20 14.57
C ARG A 468 -26.02 -181.95 15.22
N GLN A 469 -25.29 -182.22 16.30
CA GLN A 469 -24.50 -181.31 17.13
C GLN A 469 -23.44 -180.53 16.36
N THR A 470 -23.15 -179.32 16.84
CA THR A 470 -21.83 -178.63 16.99
C THR A 470 -22.17 -177.22 17.53
N SER A 471 -21.96 -176.85 18.81
CA SER A 471 -20.71 -176.53 19.52
C SER A 471 -19.68 -175.75 18.70
N LEU A 472 -19.12 -174.70 19.32
CA LEU A 472 -17.96 -173.87 18.90
C LEU A 472 -18.33 -172.67 18.00
N PHE A 473 -17.91 -171.42 18.18
CA PHE A 473 -16.84 -170.67 18.90
C PHE A 473 -17.47 -169.29 19.26
N GLU A 474 -17.31 -168.72 20.47
CA GLU A 474 -16.20 -167.87 20.96
C GLU A 474 -16.04 -166.49 20.28
N LEU A 475 -15.91 -165.46 21.15
CA LEU A 475 -14.97 -164.31 21.14
C LEU A 475 -14.88 -163.42 19.88
N ASP A 476 -14.80 -162.08 19.93
CA ASP A 476 -14.01 -161.15 20.76
C ASP A 476 -14.84 -159.87 21.06
N TYR A 477 -14.80 -159.18 22.20
CA TYR A 477 -13.71 -158.48 22.90
C TYR A 477 -13.09 -157.29 22.13
N ILE A 478 -13.59 -156.07 22.44
CA ILE A 478 -12.84 -154.80 22.72
C ILE A 478 -12.23 -154.01 21.52
N PRO A 479 -11.87 -152.69 21.60
CA PRO A 479 -12.11 -151.58 22.56
C PRO A 479 -12.66 -150.26 21.96
N ALA A 480 -13.00 -149.33 22.88
CA ALA A 480 -12.81 -147.88 22.93
C ALA A 480 -12.21 -147.07 21.74
N CYS A 481 -12.73 -145.84 21.57
CA CYS A 481 -12.04 -144.54 21.39
C CYS A 481 -13.14 -143.45 21.36
N GLU A 482 -13.25 -142.56 22.36
CA GLU A 482 -12.67 -141.20 22.34
C GLU A 482 -12.73 -140.49 20.97
N PHE A 483 -13.75 -139.62 20.77
CA PHE A 483 -13.64 -138.16 20.56
C PHE A 483 -15.02 -137.54 20.31
#